data_AF-A0AAW7WIU1-F1
#
_entry.id   AF-A0AAW7WIU1-F1
#
_cell.length_a   1.000
_cell.length_b   1.000
_cell.length_c   1.000
_cell.angle_alpha   90.00
_cell.angle_beta   90.00
_cell.angle_gamma   90.00
#
_symmetry.space_group_name_H-M   'P 1'
#
loop_
_entity.id
_entity.type
_entity.pdbx_description
1 polymer ?
#
loop_
_entity_poly.entity_id
_entity_poly.type
_entity_poly.pdbx_seq_one_letter_code
_entity_poly.pdbx_strand_id
1 'polypeptide(L)'
;MNNLSFSFSDLISGYVTSYDESSKLVGIETSDGRQYECKITGNTYARGTQNLGEGWNSADIGNLLKKGQMIFAYGTYYPENKIKFEINYMVFAGDRVDHYRYADEHGWWIKQIDQIAASYCKWQFNAPDQTIDYHNYRTVISLTGGKKNEDYLQETDTISRMVYGMACAYMLTGKDLYLEAAEKGTKYLSEKMKFVDTDTGLIYWYHGLKVGQDGEEQKLLVSEFDDDYDCIPAYEQIYALAGPVQTYRLNGDPAILEDTEKTVDLFDECFKDKDKGGYYSHIHAVTLSAHEETLGRNKAKKNWNSVGDHAPAYLINLYLATGEERYKKFLEDTFDTITDHFPNYDESPFVQEKFFDDWSKDQTWGWQQNRAVVGHNLKIAWNLMRFYAEMPKDKYIQIAEKIATLMPEKGYDNQRFGWYDVVERVLGEDEKFHRYAWHDRKAWWQQEQGILAYLILQGHLPENKEYKKYSDESAAYYNAFFLDNNDGGVYFNVLANGVPYLMGTERYKGSHSMSAYHSTELCFLSTVYIDLMIKKRPLDLFFKPLPNGFKNRQLRVEPDILPKGSIKIISCEIDGQKYENFDAEGLTVQLPESSSRLKVKVTVAPK
;
A
#
# COMPACT_ATOMS: atom_id res chain seq x y z
N MET A 1 -25.35 -0.48 34.81
CA MET A 1 -24.17 -0.04 34.03
C MET A 1 -22.96 -0.17 34.94
N ASN A 2 -21.91 -0.85 34.48
CA ASN A 2 -20.63 -0.85 35.19
C ASN A 2 -19.94 0.48 34.88
N ASN A 3 -19.70 1.31 35.90
CA ASN A 3 -18.94 2.55 35.73
C ASN A 3 -17.44 2.21 35.62
N LEU A 4 -16.68 2.95 34.82
CA LEU A 4 -15.22 2.82 34.75
C LEU A 4 -14.61 3.28 36.09
N SER A 5 -14.28 2.33 36.96
CA SER A 5 -13.76 2.56 38.31
C SER A 5 -12.31 2.11 38.49
N PHE A 6 -11.55 1.96 37.40
CA PHE A 6 -10.14 1.56 37.40
C PHE A 6 -9.33 2.46 36.46
N SER A 7 -8.02 2.52 36.69
CA SER A 7 -7.11 3.28 35.83
C SER A 7 -6.68 2.48 34.61
N PHE A 8 -6.52 3.15 33.47
CA PHE A 8 -5.99 2.55 32.25
C PHE A 8 -5.24 3.60 31.43
N SER A 9 -4.27 3.16 30.63
CA SER A 9 -3.56 4.03 29.70
C SER A 9 -4.22 4.03 28.34
N ASP A 10 -4.19 5.17 27.67
CA ASP A 10 -4.77 5.33 26.34
C ASP A 10 -4.12 6.48 25.56
N LEU A 11 -4.48 6.59 24.28
CA LEU A 11 -4.12 7.69 23.40
C LEU A 11 -5.33 8.61 23.16
N ILE A 12 -5.09 9.92 23.23
CA ILE A 12 -6.01 10.96 22.76
C ILE A 12 -5.28 11.72 21.65
N SER A 13 -5.84 11.68 20.45
CA SER A 13 -5.30 12.35 19.27
C SER A 13 -6.29 13.40 18.81
N GLY A 14 -5.77 14.55 18.36
CA GLY A 14 -6.63 15.65 18.00
C GLY A 14 -5.90 16.98 17.92
N TYR A 15 -6.70 18.03 17.99
CA TYR A 15 -6.26 19.41 17.84
C TYR A 15 -6.32 20.12 19.19
N VAL A 16 -5.25 20.82 19.54
CA VAL A 16 -5.21 21.63 20.77
C VAL A 16 -6.30 22.72 20.70
N THR A 17 -7.14 22.82 21.73
CA THR A 17 -8.16 23.87 21.85
C THR A 17 -7.76 24.97 22.83
N SER A 18 -6.99 24.63 23.86
CA SER A 18 -6.48 25.55 24.87
C SER A 18 -5.22 24.99 25.56
N TYR A 19 -4.41 25.87 26.14
CA TYR A 19 -3.33 25.49 27.06
C TYR A 19 -3.19 26.56 28.14
N ASP A 20 -3.28 26.15 29.40
CA ASP A 20 -3.01 26.98 30.57
C ASP A 20 -1.69 26.54 31.22
N GLU A 21 -0.68 27.39 31.07
CA GLU A 21 0.65 27.13 31.57
C GLU A 21 0.71 27.04 33.11
N SER A 22 -0.17 27.74 33.81
CA SER A 22 -0.19 27.81 35.28
C SER A 22 -0.75 26.54 35.91
N SER A 23 -1.87 26.04 35.38
CA SER A 23 -2.52 24.81 35.83
C SER A 23 -1.99 23.55 35.13
N LYS A 24 -1.20 23.71 34.06
CA LYS A 24 -0.70 22.64 33.19
C LYS A 24 -1.83 21.82 32.55
N LEU A 25 -2.95 22.48 32.25
CA LEU A 25 -4.08 21.88 31.57
C LEU A 25 -4.05 22.18 30.08
N VAL A 26 -4.29 21.17 29.26
CA VAL A 26 -4.42 21.27 27.80
C VAL A 26 -5.79 20.75 27.36
N GLY A 27 -6.48 21.53 26.55
CA GLY A 27 -7.70 21.11 25.87
C GLY A 27 -7.38 20.45 24.53
N ILE A 28 -8.02 19.32 24.23
CA ILE A 28 -7.86 18.57 22.98
C ILE A 28 -9.24 18.25 22.40
N GLU A 29 -9.43 18.52 21.12
CA GLU A 29 -10.62 18.13 20.34
C GLU A 29 -10.25 16.98 19.39
N THR A 30 -10.93 15.84 19.51
CA THR A 30 -10.75 14.68 18.62
C THR A 30 -11.33 14.91 17.23
N SER A 31 -11.06 14.02 16.27
CA SER A 31 -11.54 14.15 14.88
C SER A 31 -13.07 14.26 14.78
N ASP A 32 -13.80 13.64 15.71
CA ASP A 32 -15.26 13.67 15.83
C ASP A 32 -15.79 14.75 16.80
N GLY A 33 -14.94 15.68 17.26
CA GLY A 33 -15.34 16.86 18.03
C GLY A 33 -15.47 16.67 19.55
N ARG A 34 -15.13 15.49 20.10
CA ARG A 34 -15.14 15.28 21.56
C ARG A 34 -14.04 16.09 22.22
N GLN A 35 -14.40 16.74 23.33
CA GLN A 35 -13.49 17.60 24.09
C GLN A 35 -12.88 16.84 25.26
N TYR A 36 -11.56 16.92 25.39
CA TYR A 36 -10.79 16.37 26.50
C TYR A 36 -10.02 17.49 27.19
N GLU A 37 -10.01 17.46 28.53
CA GLU A 37 -9.11 18.27 29.35
C GLU A 37 -8.07 17.32 29.95
N CYS A 38 -6.81 17.52 29.57
CA CYS A 38 -5.70 16.66 29.93
C CYS A 38 -4.69 17.44 30.78
N LYS A 39 -4.03 16.76 31.72
CA LYS A 39 -3.03 17.37 32.60
C LYS A 39 -1.62 16.96 32.20
N ILE A 40 -0.75 17.95 32.04
CA ILE A 40 0.69 17.77 31.88
C ILE A 40 1.32 17.67 33.27
N THR A 41 2.20 16.70 33.45
CA THR A 41 2.89 16.44 34.72
C THR A 41 4.38 16.77 34.61
N GLY A 42 5.11 16.75 35.74
CA GLY A 42 6.56 16.93 35.72
C GLY A 42 7.33 15.83 34.98
N ASN A 43 6.69 14.69 34.70
CA ASN A 43 7.27 13.56 33.98
C ASN A 43 6.90 13.55 32.48
N THR A 44 6.04 14.47 32.03
CA THR A 44 5.62 14.51 30.63
C THR A 44 6.78 14.97 29.76
N TYR A 45 7.12 14.17 28.75
CA TYR A 45 8.06 14.54 27.70
C TYR A 45 7.37 14.56 26.35
N ALA A 46 7.98 15.22 25.37
CA ALA A 46 7.42 15.29 24.03
C ALA A 46 8.49 15.16 22.96
N ARG A 47 8.05 14.66 21.80
CA ARG A 47 8.85 14.62 20.57
C ARG A 47 8.07 15.19 19.38
N GLY A 48 8.80 15.69 18.40
CA GLY A 48 8.27 15.89 17.06
C GLY A 48 8.19 14.57 16.29
N THR A 49 7.46 14.57 15.19
CA THR A 49 7.46 13.46 14.23
C THR A 49 8.87 13.25 13.66
N GLN A 50 9.29 12.00 13.55
CA GLN A 50 10.61 11.57 13.09
C GLN A 50 10.45 10.65 11.88
N ASN A 51 11.33 10.81 10.89
CA ASN A 51 11.40 9.86 9.78
C ASN A 51 12.38 8.72 10.12
N LEU A 52 12.34 7.64 9.34
CA LEU A 52 13.36 6.60 9.40
C LEU A 52 14.75 7.21 9.16
N GLY A 53 15.73 6.74 9.93
CA GLY A 53 17.10 7.25 9.90
C GLY A 53 17.32 8.56 10.67
N GLU A 54 16.28 9.16 11.25
CA GLU A 54 16.41 10.34 12.11
C GLU A 54 16.57 9.94 13.60
N GLY A 55 17.42 10.69 14.32
CA GLY A 55 17.56 10.57 15.76
C GLY A 55 16.38 11.17 16.53
N TRP A 56 16.41 11.03 17.87
CA TRP A 56 15.41 11.62 18.76
C TRP A 56 15.21 13.12 18.52
N ASN A 57 13.96 13.55 18.36
CA ASN A 57 13.59 14.94 18.10
C ASN A 57 12.75 15.51 19.26
N SER A 58 13.40 16.04 20.30
CA SER A 58 12.71 16.66 21.44
C SER A 58 11.82 17.83 21.02
N ALA A 59 10.61 17.90 21.58
CA ALA A 59 9.66 18.98 21.32
C ALA A 59 9.50 19.90 22.53
N ASP A 60 9.50 21.22 22.28
CA ASP A 60 9.22 22.22 23.31
C ASP A 60 7.69 22.36 23.50
N ILE A 61 7.19 21.70 24.54
CA ILE A 61 5.76 21.63 24.87
C ILE A 61 5.15 23.04 25.02
N GLY A 62 5.80 23.95 25.74
CA GLY A 62 5.25 25.27 26.03
C GLY A 62 5.11 26.12 24.77
N ASN A 63 6.06 25.98 23.85
CA ASN A 63 6.04 26.70 22.58
C ASN A 63 5.08 26.07 21.56
N LEU A 64 4.92 24.75 21.53
CA LEU A 64 4.15 24.06 20.50
C LEU A 64 2.67 23.86 20.84
N LEU A 65 2.27 23.98 22.11
CA LEU A 65 0.84 23.93 22.50
C LEU A 65 0.09 25.20 22.09
N LYS A 66 -0.19 25.30 20.79
CA LYS A 66 -0.98 26.37 20.16
C LYS A 66 -2.32 25.81 19.69
N LYS A 67 -3.36 26.64 19.76
CA LYS A 67 -4.70 26.26 19.26
C LYS A 67 -4.61 25.79 17.80
N GLY A 68 -5.17 24.63 17.49
CA GLY A 68 -5.12 23.99 16.17
C GLY A 68 -3.91 23.05 15.98
N GLN A 69 -2.96 22.99 16.91
CA GLN A 69 -1.82 22.07 16.78
C GLN A 69 -2.31 20.63 16.88
N MET A 70 -2.02 19.82 15.86
CA MET A 70 -2.29 18.39 15.90
C MET A 70 -1.26 17.68 16.79
N ILE A 71 -1.76 16.92 17.77
CA ILE A 71 -0.96 16.20 18.75
C ILE A 71 -1.51 14.80 19.00
N PHE A 72 -0.62 13.93 19.47
CA PHE A 72 -0.93 12.63 20.04
C PHE A 72 -0.53 12.64 21.51
N ALA A 73 -1.49 12.54 22.43
CA ALA A 73 -1.26 12.57 23.87
C ALA A 73 -1.52 11.18 24.47
N TYR A 74 -0.45 10.46 24.81
CA TYR A 74 -0.55 9.17 25.50
C TYR A 74 -0.48 9.41 27.00
N GLY A 75 -1.41 8.84 27.75
CA GLY A 75 -1.60 9.15 29.16
C GLY A 75 -2.38 8.09 29.90
N THR A 76 -2.64 8.36 31.18
CA THR A 76 -3.38 7.47 32.07
C THR A 76 -4.65 8.14 32.58
N TYR A 77 -5.78 7.46 32.46
CA TYR A 77 -7.04 7.84 33.07
C TYR A 77 -7.06 7.44 34.54
N TYR A 78 -7.46 8.38 35.40
CA TYR A 78 -7.72 8.14 36.82
C TYR A 78 -9.23 8.33 37.11
N PRO A 79 -9.91 7.33 37.69
CA PRO A 79 -11.33 7.38 38.01
C PRO A 79 -11.57 8.19 39.29
N GLU A 80 -11.39 9.51 39.23
CA GLU A 80 -11.65 10.45 40.31
C GLU A 80 -13.03 11.14 40.15
N ASN A 81 -13.40 12.06 41.05
CA ASN A 81 -14.67 12.80 41.00
C ASN A 81 -14.92 13.52 39.66
N LYS A 82 -13.84 13.91 38.97
CA LYS A 82 -13.80 14.27 37.55
C LYS A 82 -12.77 13.35 36.91
N ILE A 83 -13.16 12.56 35.91
CA ILE A 83 -12.21 11.70 35.18
C ILE A 83 -11.06 12.59 34.72
N LYS A 84 -9.85 12.18 35.10
CA LYS A 84 -8.63 12.97 34.88
C LYS A 84 -7.66 12.17 34.03
N PHE A 85 -7.26 12.72 32.91
CA PHE A 85 -6.25 12.14 32.03
C PHE A 85 -4.92 12.85 32.26
N GLU A 86 -3.92 12.13 32.79
CA GLU A 86 -2.57 12.66 32.97
C GLU A 86 -1.67 12.18 31.84
N ILE A 87 -1.05 13.12 31.12
CA ILE A 87 -0.25 12.83 29.93
C ILE A 87 1.13 12.30 30.36
N ASN A 88 1.50 11.14 29.85
CA ASN A 88 2.82 10.54 30.01
C ASN A 88 3.78 11.04 28.93
N TYR A 89 3.38 11.06 27.66
CA TYR A 89 4.17 11.63 26.59
C TYR A 89 3.31 12.20 25.46
N MET A 90 3.92 13.08 24.65
CA MET A 90 3.28 13.70 23.49
C MET A 90 4.09 13.51 22.21
N VAL A 91 3.39 13.35 21.09
CA VAL A 91 3.98 13.48 19.75
C VAL A 91 3.32 14.66 19.04
N PHE A 92 4.13 15.60 18.55
CA PHE A 92 3.68 16.71 17.72
C PHE A 92 3.80 16.32 16.25
N ALA A 93 2.69 16.41 15.51
CA ALA A 93 2.66 16.11 14.07
C ALA A 93 3.50 17.10 13.24
N GLY A 94 3.79 18.28 13.82
CA GLY A 94 4.51 19.37 13.19
C GLY A 94 5.07 20.37 14.19
N ASP A 95 5.86 21.32 13.70
CA ASP A 95 6.48 22.41 14.47
C ASP A 95 5.59 23.67 14.58
N ARG A 96 4.46 23.70 13.87
CA ARG A 96 3.42 24.73 13.93
C ARG A 96 2.08 24.18 13.41
N VAL A 97 1.02 24.95 13.62
CA VAL A 97 -0.34 24.64 13.14
C VAL A 97 -0.35 24.52 11.61
N ASP A 98 -1.07 23.51 11.10
CA ASP A 98 -1.24 23.21 9.68
C ASP A 98 0.07 23.02 8.89
N HIS A 99 1.17 22.69 9.57
CA HIS A 99 2.44 22.36 8.95
C HIS A 99 2.91 21.00 9.41
N TYR A 100 3.02 20.05 8.50
CA TYR A 100 3.35 18.65 8.80
C TYR A 100 4.57 18.22 8.00
N ARG A 101 5.58 17.68 8.69
CA ARG A 101 6.86 17.34 8.04
C ARG A 101 6.67 16.37 6.86
N TYR A 102 5.75 15.40 6.99
CA TYR A 102 5.49 14.44 5.91
C TYR A 102 4.91 15.05 4.63
N ALA A 103 4.26 16.22 4.70
CA ALA A 103 3.68 16.89 3.54
C ALA A 103 4.48 18.14 3.11
N ASP A 104 5.05 18.86 4.08
CA ASP A 104 5.70 20.14 3.87
C ASP A 104 7.20 20.04 3.62
N GLU A 105 7.88 19.03 4.19
CA GLU A 105 9.29 18.76 3.91
C GLU A 105 9.43 18.01 2.57
N HIS A 106 9.88 18.71 1.54
CA HIS A 106 10.11 18.10 0.23
C HIS A 106 11.11 16.93 0.34
N GLY A 107 10.72 15.77 -0.17
CA GLY A 107 11.52 14.55 -0.12
C GLY A 107 11.37 13.72 1.16
N TRP A 108 10.43 14.04 2.06
CA TRP A 108 10.15 13.21 3.24
C TRP A 108 9.94 11.73 2.88
N TRP A 109 9.02 11.46 1.97
CA TRP A 109 8.69 10.11 1.54
C TRP A 109 9.79 9.47 0.67
N ILE A 110 10.56 10.29 -0.07
CA ILE A 110 11.74 9.83 -0.82
C ILE A 110 12.84 9.34 0.15
N LYS A 111 13.08 10.05 1.26
CA LYS A 111 14.00 9.60 2.31
C LYS A 111 13.48 8.33 2.99
N GLN A 112 12.17 8.24 3.22
CA GLN A 112 11.57 7.09 3.88
C GLN A 112 11.65 5.82 3.02
N ILE A 113 11.30 5.89 1.72
CA ILE A 113 11.44 4.76 0.80
C ILE A 113 12.89 4.32 0.67
N ASP A 114 13.83 5.27 0.68
CA ASP A 114 15.27 4.98 0.65
C ASP A 114 15.71 4.17 1.87
N GLN A 115 15.29 4.56 3.08
CA GLN A 115 15.60 3.81 4.30
C GLN A 115 14.96 2.42 4.30
N ILE A 116 13.69 2.31 3.90
CA ILE A 116 12.99 1.02 3.82
C ILE A 116 13.70 0.10 2.82
N ALA A 117 13.96 0.58 1.60
CA ALA A 117 14.59 -0.22 0.56
C ALA A 117 16.02 -0.67 0.95
N ALA A 118 16.80 0.22 1.56
CA ALA A 118 18.11 -0.11 2.11
C ALA A 118 18.03 -1.20 3.20
N SER A 119 17.05 -1.11 4.12
CA SER A 119 16.84 -2.14 5.15
C SER A 119 16.56 -3.51 4.52
N TYR A 120 15.67 -3.61 3.53
CA TYR A 120 15.38 -4.89 2.88
C TYR A 120 16.55 -5.43 2.07
N CYS A 121 17.30 -4.59 1.37
CA CYS A 121 18.53 -4.99 0.68
C CYS A 121 19.58 -5.53 1.68
N LYS A 122 19.70 -4.89 2.84
CA LYS A 122 20.58 -5.35 3.92
C LYS A 122 20.11 -6.67 4.52
N TRP A 123 18.84 -6.79 4.90
CA TRP A 123 18.32 -8.01 5.53
C TRP A 123 18.36 -9.21 4.59
N GLN A 124 18.01 -9.02 3.32
CA GLN A 124 17.99 -10.12 2.37
C GLN A 124 19.37 -10.48 1.84
N PHE A 125 20.27 -9.51 1.64
CA PHE A 125 21.50 -9.75 0.88
C PHE A 125 22.77 -9.20 1.54
N ASN A 126 22.69 -8.55 2.69
CA ASN A 126 23.77 -7.73 3.26
C ASN A 126 24.33 -6.71 2.25
N ALA A 127 23.51 -6.23 1.31
CA ALA A 127 23.93 -5.24 0.34
C ALA A 127 23.94 -3.83 0.97
N PRO A 128 24.85 -2.93 0.56
CA PRO A 128 25.79 -3.06 -0.57
C PRO A 128 27.11 -3.76 -0.23
N ASP A 129 27.33 -4.21 1.02
CA ASP A 129 28.58 -4.85 1.42
C ASP A 129 28.80 -6.21 0.73
N GLN A 130 27.71 -6.86 0.32
CA GLN A 130 27.71 -8.10 -0.45
C GLN A 130 26.89 -7.95 -1.74
N THR A 131 27.19 -8.81 -2.72
CA THR A 131 26.46 -8.88 -3.98
C THR A 131 25.05 -9.41 -3.74
N ILE A 132 24.06 -8.78 -4.39
CA ILE A 132 22.67 -9.25 -4.34
C ILE A 132 22.56 -10.62 -5.01
N ASP A 133 21.99 -11.58 -4.28
CA ASP A 133 21.70 -12.93 -4.74
C ASP A 133 20.39 -13.44 -4.13
N TYR A 134 19.39 -13.67 -4.98
CA TYR A 134 18.05 -14.09 -4.58
C TYR A 134 17.97 -15.54 -4.10
N HIS A 135 19.00 -16.37 -4.29
CA HIS A 135 19.07 -17.66 -3.58
C HIS A 135 19.15 -17.46 -2.05
N ASN A 136 19.61 -16.29 -1.60
CA ASN A 136 19.64 -15.91 -0.18
C ASN A 136 18.35 -15.24 0.32
N TYR A 137 17.37 -14.99 -0.55
CA TYR A 137 16.08 -14.42 -0.16
C TYR A 137 15.36 -15.34 0.82
N ARG A 138 14.68 -14.77 1.82
CA ARG A 138 13.75 -15.49 2.70
C ARG A 138 12.43 -14.73 2.77
N THR A 139 11.31 -15.45 2.66
CA THR A 139 9.99 -14.86 2.93
C THR A 139 9.90 -14.37 4.38
N VAL A 140 10.41 -15.15 5.34
CA VAL A 140 10.38 -14.79 6.76
C VAL A 140 11.64 -14.04 7.19
N ILE A 141 11.47 -12.81 7.66
CA ILE A 141 12.52 -11.96 8.25
C ILE A 141 12.11 -11.56 9.67
N SER A 142 12.99 -11.79 10.64
CA SER A 142 12.74 -11.41 12.04
C SER A 142 12.67 -9.90 12.23
N LEU A 143 12.24 -9.46 13.43
CA LEU A 143 12.16 -8.03 13.77
C LEU A 143 13.48 -7.27 13.50
N THR A 144 14.60 -7.91 13.81
CA THR A 144 15.96 -7.33 13.69
C THR A 144 16.63 -7.65 12.34
N GLY A 145 15.88 -8.16 11.35
CA GLY A 145 16.44 -8.51 10.05
C GLY A 145 17.05 -9.91 9.93
N GLY A 146 16.92 -10.75 10.96
CA GLY A 146 17.46 -12.10 10.99
C GLY A 146 16.67 -13.07 10.11
N LYS A 147 17.36 -14.09 9.58
CA LYS A 147 16.81 -15.04 8.62
C LYS A 147 17.16 -16.47 9.02
N LYS A 148 16.34 -17.44 8.63
CA LYS A 148 16.71 -18.86 8.68
C LYS A 148 17.73 -19.18 7.59
N ASN A 149 18.74 -19.98 7.93
CA ASN A 149 19.76 -20.38 6.96
C ASN A 149 19.35 -21.59 6.12
N GLU A 150 18.55 -22.48 6.68
CA GLU A 150 18.13 -23.77 6.12
C GLU A 150 16.61 -23.98 6.31
N ASP A 151 16.04 -24.92 5.54
CA ASP A 151 14.62 -25.28 5.58
C ASP A 151 13.68 -24.07 5.55
N TYR A 152 13.62 -23.44 4.38
CA TYR A 152 12.90 -22.20 4.16
C TYR A 152 12.08 -22.23 2.87
N LEU A 153 11.08 -21.35 2.84
CA LEU A 153 10.24 -21.10 1.68
C LEU A 153 10.62 -19.75 1.07
N GLN A 154 10.57 -19.72 -0.25
CA GLN A 154 10.67 -18.52 -1.07
C GLN A 154 9.37 -18.40 -1.87
N GLU A 155 8.46 -17.55 -1.42
CA GLU A 155 7.14 -17.37 -2.04
C GLU A 155 7.23 -16.36 -3.17
N THR A 156 6.64 -16.70 -4.31
CA THR A 156 6.73 -15.92 -5.56
C THR A 156 6.16 -14.52 -5.41
N ASP A 157 4.97 -14.40 -4.85
CA ASP A 157 4.28 -13.12 -4.66
C ASP A 157 5.08 -12.20 -3.71
N THR A 158 5.68 -12.74 -2.66
CA THR A 158 6.51 -11.97 -1.72
C THR A 158 7.83 -11.51 -2.32
N ILE A 159 8.46 -12.32 -3.18
CA ILE A 159 9.63 -11.87 -3.95
C ILE A 159 9.23 -10.74 -4.89
N SER A 160 8.14 -10.92 -5.63
CA SER A 160 7.64 -9.91 -6.57
C SER A 160 7.28 -8.59 -5.87
N ARG A 161 6.68 -8.65 -4.68
CA ARG A 161 6.42 -7.51 -3.80
C ARG A 161 7.69 -6.78 -3.36
N MET A 162 8.75 -7.51 -3.01
CA MET A 162 10.05 -6.91 -2.72
C MET A 162 10.60 -6.20 -3.95
N VAL A 163 10.58 -6.87 -5.11
CA VAL A 163 11.05 -6.33 -6.40
C VAL A 163 10.32 -5.03 -6.73
N TYR A 164 8.99 -4.98 -6.57
CA TYR A 164 8.20 -3.77 -6.75
C TYR A 164 8.71 -2.62 -5.90
N GLY A 165 8.97 -2.87 -4.61
CA GLY A 165 9.46 -1.85 -3.70
C GLY A 165 10.84 -1.33 -4.09
N MET A 166 11.74 -2.21 -4.56
CA MET A 166 13.06 -1.80 -5.04
C MET A 166 12.95 -0.99 -6.34
N ALA A 167 12.07 -1.38 -7.25
CA ALA A 167 11.84 -0.63 -8.49
C ALA A 167 11.25 0.77 -8.20
N CYS A 168 10.27 0.88 -7.29
CA CYS A 168 9.75 2.18 -6.85
C CYS A 168 10.82 3.05 -6.17
N ALA A 169 11.67 2.45 -5.32
CA ALA A 169 12.78 3.15 -4.70
C ALA A 169 13.79 3.65 -5.73
N TYR A 170 14.11 2.87 -6.76
CA TYR A 170 14.96 3.33 -7.86
C TYR A 170 14.35 4.52 -8.59
N MET A 171 13.05 4.45 -8.93
CA MET A 171 12.37 5.51 -9.67
C MET A 171 12.47 6.87 -8.97
N LEU A 172 12.43 6.91 -7.64
CA LEU A 172 12.52 8.16 -6.86
C LEU A 172 13.94 8.59 -6.48
N THR A 173 14.90 7.66 -6.42
CA THR A 173 16.23 7.94 -5.86
C THR A 173 17.36 7.88 -6.89
N GLY A 174 17.17 7.16 -8.01
CA GLY A 174 18.20 6.92 -9.01
C GLY A 174 19.39 6.08 -8.52
N LYS A 175 19.27 5.41 -7.36
CA LYS A 175 20.32 4.57 -6.76
C LYS A 175 20.38 3.20 -7.40
N ASP A 176 21.48 2.91 -8.10
CA ASP A 176 21.67 1.67 -8.86
C ASP A 176 21.52 0.38 -8.02
N LEU A 177 21.78 0.43 -6.71
CA LEU A 177 21.53 -0.68 -5.78
C LEU A 177 20.10 -1.22 -5.89
N TYR A 178 19.11 -0.33 -5.95
CA TYR A 178 17.70 -0.74 -5.98
C TYR A 178 17.28 -1.26 -7.34
N LEU A 179 17.83 -0.71 -8.43
CA LEU A 179 17.61 -1.28 -9.76
C LEU A 179 18.22 -2.67 -9.86
N GLU A 180 19.45 -2.86 -9.37
CA GLU A 180 20.09 -4.18 -9.36
C GLU A 180 19.25 -5.19 -8.58
N ALA A 181 18.72 -4.80 -7.41
CA ALA A 181 17.82 -5.62 -6.62
C ALA A 181 16.55 -6.00 -7.39
N ALA A 182 15.93 -5.04 -8.08
CA ALA A 182 14.71 -5.26 -8.85
C ALA A 182 14.95 -6.18 -10.06
N GLU A 183 16.01 -5.93 -10.82
CA GLU A 183 16.36 -6.72 -12.02
C GLU A 183 16.76 -8.15 -11.67
N LYS A 184 17.59 -8.33 -10.64
CA LYS A 184 17.98 -9.68 -10.20
C LYS A 184 16.80 -10.47 -9.64
N GLY A 185 15.88 -9.82 -8.93
CA GLY A 185 14.69 -10.49 -8.41
C GLY A 185 13.71 -10.87 -9.51
N THR A 186 13.49 -9.97 -10.48
CA THR A 186 12.69 -10.27 -11.67
C THR A 186 13.27 -11.43 -12.46
N LYS A 187 14.59 -11.43 -12.67
CA LYS A 187 15.29 -12.54 -13.34
C LYS A 187 15.13 -13.84 -12.56
N TYR A 188 15.31 -13.81 -11.24
CA TYR A 188 15.15 -14.98 -10.38
C TYR A 188 13.72 -15.55 -10.45
N LEU A 189 12.70 -14.69 -10.42
CA LEU A 189 11.30 -15.11 -10.64
C LEU A 189 11.15 -15.83 -11.98
N SER A 190 11.61 -15.20 -13.08
CA SER A 190 11.47 -15.76 -14.43
C SER A 190 12.20 -17.10 -14.60
N GLU A 191 13.36 -17.28 -13.96
CA GLU A 191 14.17 -18.51 -14.05
C GLU A 191 13.67 -19.64 -13.12
N LYS A 192 13.23 -19.30 -11.90
CA LYS A 192 12.94 -20.28 -10.85
C LYS A 192 11.44 -20.50 -10.63
N MET A 193 10.64 -19.44 -10.69
CA MET A 193 9.24 -19.44 -10.26
C MET A 193 8.23 -19.45 -11.42
N LYS A 194 8.68 -19.29 -12.65
CA LYS A 194 7.83 -19.38 -13.84
C LYS A 194 7.55 -20.82 -14.24
N PHE A 195 6.31 -21.11 -14.60
CA PHE A 195 5.89 -22.29 -15.35
C PHE A 195 5.39 -21.85 -16.73
N VAL A 196 5.83 -22.56 -17.77
CA VAL A 196 5.38 -22.35 -19.15
C VAL A 196 4.65 -23.61 -19.59
N ASP A 197 3.37 -23.51 -19.86
CA ASP A 197 2.62 -24.58 -20.50
C ASP A 197 3.02 -24.63 -21.98
N THR A 198 3.67 -25.72 -22.40
CA THR A 198 4.17 -25.87 -23.77
C THR A 198 3.07 -26.13 -24.79
N ASP A 199 1.89 -26.57 -24.36
CA ASP A 199 0.78 -26.90 -25.26
C ASP A 199 -0.05 -25.64 -25.57
N THR A 200 -0.30 -24.80 -24.56
CA THR A 200 -1.10 -23.57 -24.70
C THR A 200 -0.26 -22.32 -24.89
N GLY A 201 1.01 -22.32 -24.46
CA GLY A 201 1.87 -21.14 -24.42
C GLY A 201 1.60 -20.21 -23.23
N LEU A 202 0.65 -20.55 -22.35
CA LEU A 202 0.32 -19.77 -21.16
C LEU A 202 1.46 -19.79 -20.14
N ILE A 203 1.55 -18.70 -19.37
CA ILE A 203 2.45 -18.61 -18.22
C ILE A 203 1.62 -18.49 -16.95
N TYR A 204 1.97 -19.32 -15.98
CA TYR A 204 1.57 -19.16 -14.59
C TYR A 204 2.78 -19.40 -13.68
N TRP A 205 2.66 -18.96 -12.44
CA TRP A 205 3.75 -18.89 -11.49
C TRP A 205 3.53 -19.90 -10.37
N TYR A 206 4.58 -20.64 -10.03
CA TYR A 206 4.60 -21.49 -8.85
C TYR A 206 4.29 -20.64 -7.61
N HIS A 207 3.56 -21.19 -6.65
CA HIS A 207 3.37 -20.55 -5.34
C HIS A 207 4.72 -20.20 -4.69
N GLY A 208 5.68 -21.13 -4.75
CA GLY A 208 7.02 -20.87 -4.25
C GLY A 208 8.00 -22.02 -4.44
N LEU A 209 9.19 -21.81 -3.90
CA LEU A 209 10.30 -22.76 -3.88
C LEU A 209 10.64 -23.10 -2.44
N LYS A 210 10.45 -24.35 -2.05
CA LYS A 210 10.95 -24.87 -0.78
C LYS A 210 12.40 -25.32 -0.95
N VAL A 211 13.26 -24.86 -0.06
CA VAL A 211 14.67 -25.23 -0.03
C VAL A 211 14.96 -26.02 1.23
N GLY A 212 15.28 -27.30 1.07
CA GLY A 212 15.58 -28.23 2.16
C GLY A 212 16.91 -27.95 2.86
N GLN A 213 17.21 -28.71 3.93
CA GLN A 213 18.45 -28.56 4.70
C GLN A 213 19.70 -28.81 3.85
N ASP A 214 19.63 -29.78 2.93
CA ASP A 214 20.73 -30.12 2.03
C ASP A 214 20.80 -29.22 0.78
N GLY A 215 19.97 -28.17 0.72
CA GLY A 215 19.87 -27.26 -0.42
C GLY A 215 19.04 -27.78 -1.59
N GLU A 216 18.33 -28.90 -1.43
CA GLU A 216 17.41 -29.42 -2.43
C GLU A 216 16.25 -28.44 -2.68
N GLU A 217 15.94 -28.19 -3.95
CA GLU A 217 14.89 -27.28 -4.39
C GLU A 217 13.62 -28.08 -4.78
N GLN A 218 12.49 -27.80 -4.13
CA GLN A 218 11.18 -28.32 -4.49
C GLN A 218 10.26 -27.16 -4.91
N LYS A 219 9.83 -27.18 -6.18
CA LYS A 219 8.83 -26.23 -6.68
C LYS A 219 7.43 -26.62 -6.21
N LEU A 220 6.69 -25.66 -5.69
CA LEU A 220 5.32 -25.82 -5.22
C LEU A 220 4.39 -25.15 -6.21
N LEU A 221 3.64 -25.94 -6.97
CA LEU A 221 2.73 -25.42 -7.99
C LEU A 221 1.49 -24.78 -7.39
N VAL A 222 0.86 -25.49 -6.45
CA VAL A 222 -0.33 -25.04 -5.76
C VAL A 222 0.02 -24.22 -4.53
N SER A 223 -0.94 -23.40 -4.10
CA SER A 223 -0.77 -22.63 -2.88
C SER A 223 -0.68 -23.53 -1.65
N GLU A 224 0.20 -23.16 -0.72
CA GLU A 224 0.28 -23.72 0.62
C GLU A 224 -0.46 -22.86 1.67
N PHE A 225 -1.18 -21.82 1.24
CA PHE A 225 -2.00 -21.00 2.15
C PHE A 225 -3.32 -21.69 2.47
N ASP A 226 -3.75 -21.62 3.73
CA ASP A 226 -4.96 -22.33 4.20
C ASP A 226 -6.23 -21.95 3.42
N ASP A 227 -6.36 -20.68 3.04
CA ASP A 227 -7.49 -20.20 2.25
C ASP A 227 -7.48 -20.65 0.79
N ASP A 228 -6.29 -20.92 0.25
CA ASP A 228 -6.05 -21.17 -1.18
C ASP A 228 -5.44 -22.57 -1.42
N TYR A 229 -5.46 -23.43 -0.40
CA TYR A 229 -4.69 -24.67 -0.38
C TYR A 229 -5.04 -25.59 -1.56
N ASP A 230 -4.01 -26.17 -2.18
CA ASP A 230 -4.13 -27.14 -3.29
C ASP A 230 -4.84 -26.59 -4.55
N CYS A 231 -4.80 -25.27 -4.75
CA CYS A 231 -5.27 -24.65 -6.00
C CYS A 231 -4.34 -23.53 -6.48
N ILE A 232 -4.65 -22.96 -7.65
CA ILE A 232 -3.96 -21.79 -8.21
C ILE A 232 -4.86 -20.57 -7.99
N PRO A 233 -4.61 -19.74 -6.96
CA PRO A 233 -5.36 -18.52 -6.71
C PRO A 233 -4.98 -17.40 -7.70
N ALA A 234 -5.97 -16.68 -8.21
CA ALA A 234 -5.76 -15.52 -9.07
C ALA A 234 -4.87 -14.47 -8.40
N TYR A 235 -5.05 -14.27 -7.09
CA TYR A 235 -4.31 -13.30 -6.28
C TYR A 235 -2.78 -13.51 -6.33
N GLU A 236 -2.30 -14.74 -6.18
CA GLU A 236 -0.85 -15.02 -6.24
C GLU A 236 -0.30 -14.72 -7.64
N GLN A 237 -1.05 -15.06 -8.69
CA GLN A 237 -0.66 -14.80 -10.08
C GLN A 237 -0.64 -13.29 -10.37
N ILE A 238 -1.61 -12.54 -9.85
CA ILE A 238 -1.67 -11.07 -9.96
C ILE A 238 -0.43 -10.45 -9.31
N TYR A 239 -0.11 -10.87 -8.09
CA TYR A 239 1.03 -10.31 -7.35
C TYR A 239 2.38 -10.82 -7.85
N ALA A 240 2.44 -11.96 -8.55
CA ALA A 240 3.64 -12.39 -9.26
C ALA A 240 4.10 -11.36 -10.31
N LEU A 241 3.15 -10.61 -10.90
CA LEU A 241 3.45 -9.58 -11.90
C LEU A 241 3.84 -8.20 -11.33
N ALA A 242 3.60 -7.95 -10.04
CA ALA A 242 3.78 -6.60 -9.47
C ALA A 242 5.19 -6.05 -9.65
N GLY A 243 6.18 -6.80 -9.17
CA GLY A 243 7.60 -6.45 -9.29
C GLY A 243 8.13 -6.41 -10.71
N PRO A 244 7.95 -7.49 -11.51
CA PRO A 244 8.37 -7.52 -12.91
C PRO A 244 7.85 -6.32 -13.70
N VAL A 245 6.54 -6.02 -13.68
CA VAL A 245 5.98 -4.91 -14.46
C VAL A 245 6.53 -3.55 -14.01
N GLN A 246 6.69 -3.32 -12.71
CA GLN A 246 7.32 -2.09 -12.24
C GLN A 246 8.81 -2.00 -12.64
N THR A 247 9.51 -3.13 -12.73
CA THR A 247 10.88 -3.21 -13.26
C THR A 247 10.92 -2.91 -14.76
N TYR A 248 9.95 -3.42 -15.52
CA TYR A 248 9.79 -3.12 -16.95
C TYR A 248 9.61 -1.62 -17.19
N ARG A 249 8.85 -0.91 -16.35
CA ARG A 249 8.74 0.57 -16.44
C ARG A 249 10.09 1.27 -16.38
N LEU A 250 11.08 0.70 -15.69
CA LEU A 250 12.41 1.29 -15.54
C LEU A 250 13.37 0.95 -16.66
N ASN A 251 13.37 -0.30 -17.12
CA ASN A 251 14.40 -0.84 -18.00
C ASN A 251 13.89 -1.29 -19.38
N GLY A 252 12.59 -1.44 -19.56
CA GLY A 252 11.98 -1.87 -20.82
C GLY A 252 12.35 -3.28 -21.24
N ASP A 253 12.75 -4.19 -20.36
CA ASP A 253 13.15 -5.55 -20.75
C ASP A 253 12.02 -6.30 -21.49
N PRO A 254 12.17 -6.62 -22.79
CA PRO A 254 11.12 -7.27 -23.55
C PRO A 254 10.70 -8.65 -23.01
N ALA A 255 11.60 -9.36 -22.31
CA ALA A 255 11.26 -10.65 -21.72
C ALA A 255 10.26 -10.51 -20.58
N ILE A 256 10.32 -9.40 -19.82
CA ILE A 256 9.33 -9.11 -18.79
C ILE A 256 7.96 -8.87 -19.42
N LEU A 257 7.92 -8.09 -20.51
CA LEU A 257 6.67 -7.83 -21.21
C LEU A 257 6.10 -9.16 -21.72
N GLU A 258 6.86 -9.98 -22.44
CA GLU A 258 6.39 -11.29 -22.95
C GLU A 258 5.84 -12.20 -21.84
N ASP A 259 6.55 -12.33 -20.73
CA ASP A 259 6.08 -13.12 -19.57
C ASP A 259 4.77 -12.56 -19.00
N THR A 260 4.64 -11.23 -18.95
CA THR A 260 3.42 -10.54 -18.49
C THR A 260 2.25 -10.77 -19.43
N GLU A 261 2.44 -10.66 -20.75
CA GLU A 261 1.36 -10.83 -21.74
C GLU A 261 0.75 -12.24 -21.65
N LYS A 262 1.59 -13.27 -21.58
CA LYS A 262 1.14 -14.67 -21.45
C LYS A 262 0.49 -14.98 -20.10
N THR A 263 0.87 -14.25 -19.05
CA THR A 263 0.18 -14.34 -17.75
C THR A 263 -1.16 -13.60 -17.79
N VAL A 264 -1.27 -12.51 -18.55
CA VAL A 264 -2.56 -11.83 -18.80
C VAL A 264 -3.50 -12.75 -19.59
N ASP A 265 -2.99 -13.45 -20.60
CA ASP A 265 -3.76 -14.42 -21.36
C ASP A 265 -4.29 -15.56 -20.46
N LEU A 266 -3.53 -15.99 -19.43
CA LEU A 266 -4.03 -16.95 -18.42
C LEU A 266 -5.26 -16.41 -17.70
N PHE A 267 -5.28 -15.13 -17.31
CA PHE A 267 -6.45 -14.55 -16.65
C PHE A 267 -7.66 -14.55 -17.57
N ASP A 268 -7.49 -14.17 -18.84
CA ASP A 268 -8.57 -14.11 -19.82
C ASP A 268 -9.09 -15.49 -20.25
N GLU A 269 -8.22 -16.50 -20.30
CA GLU A 269 -8.60 -17.86 -20.73
C GLU A 269 -9.10 -18.75 -19.59
N CYS A 270 -8.52 -18.64 -18.38
CA CYS A 270 -8.78 -19.58 -17.29
C CYS A 270 -9.56 -18.97 -16.12
N PHE A 271 -9.38 -17.68 -15.83
CA PHE A 271 -10.03 -17.04 -14.67
C PHE A 271 -11.27 -16.23 -15.06
N LYS A 272 -11.31 -15.64 -16.26
CA LYS A 272 -12.40 -14.78 -16.68
C LYS A 272 -13.70 -15.55 -16.86
N ASP A 273 -14.76 -15.07 -16.24
CA ASP A 273 -16.11 -15.54 -16.52
C ASP A 273 -16.64 -14.81 -17.76
N LYS A 274 -16.58 -15.49 -18.91
CA LYS A 274 -17.01 -14.96 -20.21
C LYS A 274 -18.54 -14.82 -20.32
N ASP A 275 -19.31 -15.43 -19.41
CA ASP A 275 -20.78 -15.43 -19.42
C ASP A 275 -21.37 -14.35 -18.50
N LYS A 276 -20.89 -14.24 -17.26
CA LYS A 276 -21.45 -13.31 -16.25
C LYS A 276 -20.49 -12.19 -15.85
N GLY A 277 -19.31 -12.12 -16.45
CA GLY A 277 -18.30 -11.10 -16.17
C GLY A 277 -17.54 -11.31 -14.85
N GLY A 278 -16.47 -10.53 -14.70
CA GLY A 278 -15.49 -10.67 -13.63
C GLY A 278 -14.58 -11.88 -13.78
N TYR A 279 -13.86 -12.18 -12.71
CA TYR A 279 -12.82 -13.20 -12.68
C TYR A 279 -13.03 -14.10 -11.47
N TYR A 280 -12.97 -15.41 -11.68
CA TYR A 280 -12.95 -16.39 -10.61
C TYR A 280 -11.68 -16.24 -9.78
N SER A 281 -11.77 -16.59 -8.50
CA SER A 281 -10.70 -16.44 -7.54
C SER A 281 -9.68 -17.57 -7.58
N HIS A 282 -10.07 -18.74 -8.07
CA HIS A 282 -9.26 -19.95 -8.06
C HIS A 282 -9.52 -20.80 -9.30
N ILE A 283 -8.48 -21.49 -9.77
CA ILE A 283 -8.58 -22.56 -10.75
C ILE A 283 -7.87 -23.82 -10.26
N HIS A 284 -8.32 -24.96 -10.76
CA HIS A 284 -7.71 -26.26 -10.46
C HIS A 284 -6.36 -26.41 -11.18
N ALA A 285 -5.35 -26.94 -10.49
CA ALA A 285 -3.98 -26.94 -10.99
C ALA A 285 -3.72 -27.80 -12.23
N VAL A 286 -4.60 -28.77 -12.52
CA VAL A 286 -4.45 -29.68 -13.67
C VAL A 286 -5.37 -29.29 -14.81
N THR A 287 -6.63 -28.97 -14.52
CA THR A 287 -7.64 -28.70 -15.55
C THR A 287 -7.78 -27.22 -15.87
N LEU A 288 -7.16 -26.35 -15.05
CA LEU A 288 -7.23 -24.89 -15.13
C LEU A 288 -8.67 -24.34 -15.10
N SER A 289 -9.61 -25.14 -14.59
CA SER A 289 -11.02 -24.79 -14.48
C SER A 289 -11.35 -24.29 -13.08
N ALA A 290 -12.17 -23.24 -13.00
CA ALA A 290 -12.75 -22.75 -11.74
C ALA A 290 -13.92 -23.61 -11.23
N HIS A 291 -14.36 -24.61 -12.00
CA HIS A 291 -15.60 -25.38 -11.73
C HIS A 291 -15.36 -26.81 -11.25
N GLU A 292 -14.10 -27.21 -11.00
CA GLU A 292 -13.82 -28.53 -10.42
C GLU A 292 -14.37 -28.68 -9.01
N GLU A 293 -14.92 -29.85 -8.70
CA GLU A 293 -15.44 -30.14 -7.35
C GLU A 293 -14.35 -30.15 -6.27
N THR A 294 -13.11 -30.49 -6.65
CA THR A 294 -11.96 -30.54 -5.75
C THR A 294 -11.56 -29.18 -5.20
N LEU A 295 -11.98 -28.08 -5.84
CA LEU A 295 -11.81 -26.72 -5.31
C LEU A 295 -12.65 -26.45 -4.05
N GLY A 296 -13.61 -27.32 -3.73
CA GLY A 296 -14.39 -27.25 -2.49
C GLY A 296 -15.03 -25.88 -2.28
N ARG A 297 -14.70 -25.21 -1.16
CA ARG A 297 -15.25 -23.88 -0.81
C ARG A 297 -14.87 -22.76 -1.80
N ASN A 298 -13.85 -22.97 -2.63
CA ASN A 298 -13.33 -21.99 -3.59
C ASN A 298 -13.89 -22.18 -5.01
N LYS A 299 -14.65 -23.25 -5.25
CA LYS A 299 -15.27 -23.53 -6.55
C LYS A 299 -16.14 -22.35 -7.01
N ALA A 300 -15.83 -21.85 -8.21
CA ALA A 300 -16.56 -20.80 -8.92
C ALA A 300 -16.89 -19.58 -8.06
N LYS A 301 -15.94 -19.14 -7.21
CA LYS A 301 -16.08 -17.95 -6.36
C LYS A 301 -15.44 -16.73 -7.02
N LYS A 302 -16.04 -15.56 -6.84
CA LYS A 302 -15.49 -14.26 -7.26
C LYS A 302 -15.31 -13.37 -6.04
N ASN A 303 -14.29 -12.52 -6.02
CA ASN A 303 -14.06 -11.64 -4.89
C ASN A 303 -13.27 -10.36 -5.26
N TRP A 304 -13.04 -9.49 -4.27
CA TRP A 304 -12.18 -8.31 -4.41
C TRP A 304 -10.81 -8.67 -5.01
N ASN A 305 -10.15 -9.70 -4.49
CA ASN A 305 -8.80 -10.06 -4.89
C ASN A 305 -8.72 -10.55 -6.35
N SER A 306 -9.75 -11.23 -6.85
CA SER A 306 -9.77 -11.72 -8.23
C SER A 306 -10.17 -10.66 -9.25
N VAL A 307 -10.91 -9.63 -8.84
CA VAL A 307 -11.39 -8.58 -9.76
C VAL A 307 -10.56 -7.31 -9.63
N GLY A 308 -10.44 -6.79 -8.42
CA GLY A 308 -9.90 -5.46 -8.14
C GLY A 308 -8.38 -5.41 -7.98
N ASP A 309 -7.74 -6.44 -7.45
CA ASP A 309 -6.28 -6.40 -7.20
C ASP A 309 -5.45 -6.34 -8.49
N HIS A 310 -6.00 -6.74 -9.64
CA HIS A 310 -5.38 -6.54 -10.96
C HIS A 310 -4.89 -5.10 -11.15
N ALA A 311 -5.76 -4.13 -10.83
CA ALA A 311 -5.51 -2.71 -11.10
C ALA A 311 -4.26 -2.17 -10.38
N PRO A 312 -4.18 -2.16 -9.03
CA PRO A 312 -3.03 -1.62 -8.33
C PRO A 312 -1.77 -2.49 -8.43
N ALA A 313 -1.90 -3.82 -8.52
CA ALA A 313 -0.73 -4.70 -8.45
C ALA A 313 0.19 -4.56 -9.68
N TYR A 314 -0.38 -4.60 -10.89
CA TYR A 314 0.42 -4.54 -12.12
C TYR A 314 -0.26 -3.81 -13.28
N LEU A 315 -1.59 -3.87 -13.40
CA LEU A 315 -2.27 -3.51 -14.64
C LEU A 315 -2.21 -1.99 -14.92
N ILE A 316 -2.29 -1.14 -13.89
CA ILE A 316 -2.06 0.29 -14.03
C ILE A 316 -0.63 0.56 -14.50
N ASN A 317 0.37 -0.10 -13.91
CA ASN A 317 1.78 0.06 -14.29
C ASN A 317 2.04 -0.45 -15.71
N LEU A 318 1.39 -1.55 -16.11
CA LEU A 318 1.48 -2.10 -17.45
C LEU A 318 0.86 -1.16 -18.49
N TYR A 319 -0.29 -0.57 -18.18
CA TYR A 319 -0.91 0.46 -19.01
C TYR A 319 -0.01 1.70 -19.12
N LEU A 320 0.54 2.21 -18.01
CA LEU A 320 1.46 3.35 -18.02
C LEU A 320 2.74 3.06 -18.82
N ALA A 321 3.25 1.83 -18.79
CA ALA A 321 4.45 1.44 -19.51
C ALA A 321 4.25 1.34 -21.02
N THR A 322 3.06 0.91 -21.46
CA THR A 322 2.80 0.53 -22.86
C THR A 322 1.89 1.52 -23.58
N GLY A 323 0.88 2.05 -22.89
CA GLY A 323 -0.22 2.83 -23.45
C GLY A 323 -1.16 1.99 -24.31
N GLU A 324 -1.16 0.66 -24.16
CA GLU A 324 -1.98 -0.22 -25.01
C GLU A 324 -3.44 -0.27 -24.57
N GLU A 325 -4.33 -0.14 -25.55
CA GLU A 325 -5.77 -0.07 -25.35
C GLU A 325 -6.36 -1.33 -24.68
N ARG A 326 -5.75 -2.50 -24.87
CA ARG A 326 -6.23 -3.74 -24.25
C ARG A 326 -6.18 -3.68 -22.73
N TYR A 327 -5.12 -3.11 -22.15
CA TYR A 327 -4.97 -2.99 -20.70
C TYR A 327 -5.89 -1.92 -20.13
N LYS A 328 -6.13 -0.85 -20.89
CA LYS A 328 -7.14 0.15 -20.53
C LYS A 328 -8.55 -0.45 -20.47
N LYS A 329 -8.92 -1.28 -21.45
CA LYS A 329 -10.20 -2.00 -21.45
C LYS A 329 -10.31 -3.00 -20.31
N PHE A 330 -9.21 -3.66 -19.95
CA PHE A 330 -9.18 -4.53 -18.78
C PHE A 330 -9.40 -3.71 -17.49
N LEU A 331 -8.73 -2.57 -17.32
CA LEU A 331 -9.01 -1.68 -16.19
C LEU A 331 -10.48 -1.25 -16.15
N GLU A 332 -11.04 -0.87 -17.31
CA GLU A 332 -12.45 -0.52 -17.43
C GLU A 332 -13.38 -1.66 -16.98
N ASP A 333 -13.15 -2.88 -17.44
CA ASP A 333 -13.93 -4.08 -17.09
C ASP A 333 -13.87 -4.36 -15.58
N THR A 334 -12.67 -4.28 -14.98
CA THR A 334 -12.47 -4.41 -13.53
C THR A 334 -13.28 -3.36 -12.77
N PHE A 335 -13.15 -2.08 -13.11
CA PHE A 335 -13.82 -1.01 -12.36
C PHE A 335 -15.33 -0.98 -12.59
N ASP A 336 -15.80 -1.26 -13.80
CA ASP A 336 -17.22 -1.42 -14.09
C ASP A 336 -17.80 -2.55 -13.24
N THR A 337 -17.16 -3.72 -13.23
CA THR A 337 -17.55 -4.87 -12.41
C THR A 337 -17.61 -4.53 -10.92
N ILE A 338 -16.60 -3.82 -10.40
CA ILE A 338 -16.61 -3.35 -9.00
C ILE A 338 -17.82 -2.47 -8.75
N THR A 339 -18.08 -1.47 -9.60
CA THR A 339 -19.19 -0.55 -9.40
C THR A 339 -20.57 -1.19 -9.51
N ASP A 340 -20.68 -2.28 -10.27
CA ASP A 340 -21.96 -2.94 -10.53
C ASP A 340 -22.31 -3.98 -9.44
N HIS A 341 -21.31 -4.59 -8.79
CA HIS A 341 -21.54 -5.73 -7.86
C HIS A 341 -21.14 -5.50 -6.40
N PHE A 342 -20.13 -4.67 -6.12
CA PHE A 342 -19.58 -4.53 -4.76
C PHE A 342 -20.41 -3.61 -3.84
N PRO A 343 -21.03 -2.53 -4.31
CA PRO A 343 -21.90 -1.70 -3.48
C PRO A 343 -23.03 -2.52 -2.83
N ASN A 344 -23.19 -2.36 -1.52
CA ASN A 344 -24.26 -2.98 -0.75
C ASN A 344 -24.75 -2.04 0.36
N TYR A 345 -24.87 -0.75 0.00
CA TYR A 345 -25.07 0.34 0.96
C TYR A 345 -26.46 0.41 1.59
N ASP A 346 -27.43 -0.34 1.07
CA ASP A 346 -28.75 -0.51 1.67
C ASP A 346 -28.71 -1.44 2.90
N GLU A 347 -27.75 -2.37 2.96
CA GLU A 347 -27.61 -3.34 4.06
C GLU A 347 -26.46 -3.00 5.02
N SER A 348 -25.38 -2.39 4.52
CA SER A 348 -24.16 -2.16 5.28
C SER A 348 -23.40 -0.95 4.75
N PRO A 349 -22.71 -0.16 5.60
CA PRO A 349 -21.85 0.93 5.11
C PRO A 349 -20.60 0.43 4.36
N PHE A 350 -20.36 -0.88 4.32
CA PHE A 350 -19.22 -1.50 3.66
C PHE A 350 -19.64 -2.29 2.42
N VAL A 351 -18.73 -2.38 1.45
CA VAL A 351 -18.92 -3.22 0.26
C VAL A 351 -19.12 -4.70 0.60
N GLN A 352 -19.73 -5.44 -0.33
CA GLN A 352 -19.69 -6.91 -0.36
C GLN A 352 -18.45 -7.34 -1.14
N GLU A 353 -17.61 -8.20 -0.56
CA GLU A 353 -16.31 -8.55 -1.16
C GLU A 353 -16.25 -9.95 -1.77
N LYS A 354 -17.18 -10.84 -1.40
CA LYS A 354 -17.19 -12.25 -1.84
C LYS A 354 -18.52 -12.63 -2.44
N PHE A 355 -18.47 -13.39 -3.52
CA PHE A 355 -19.61 -13.74 -4.35
C PHE A 355 -19.54 -15.18 -4.82
N PHE A 356 -20.72 -15.78 -4.99
CA PHE A 356 -20.88 -17.00 -5.77
C PHE A 356 -20.75 -16.71 -7.27
N ASP A 357 -20.77 -17.78 -8.06
CA ASP A 357 -20.71 -17.78 -9.52
C ASP A 357 -21.68 -16.75 -10.16
N ASP A 358 -22.91 -16.71 -9.66
CA ASP A 358 -24.00 -15.85 -10.15
C ASP A 358 -24.00 -14.41 -9.59
N TRP A 359 -22.91 -13.98 -8.94
CA TRP A 359 -22.81 -12.70 -8.22
C TRP A 359 -23.75 -12.56 -7.00
N SER A 360 -24.41 -13.64 -6.57
CA SER A 360 -25.06 -13.63 -5.25
C SER A 360 -23.99 -13.53 -4.14
N LYS A 361 -24.35 -12.86 -3.05
CA LYS A 361 -23.42 -12.50 -1.96
C LYS A 361 -22.99 -13.76 -1.20
N ASP A 362 -21.68 -14.03 -1.12
CA ASP A 362 -21.14 -15.05 -0.23
C ASP A 362 -20.72 -14.40 1.10
N GLN A 363 -21.54 -14.63 2.12
CA GLN A 363 -21.34 -14.10 3.47
C GLN A 363 -20.93 -15.19 4.47
N THR A 364 -20.51 -16.35 3.97
CA THR A 364 -20.20 -17.55 4.76
C THR A 364 -18.79 -18.07 4.55
N TRP A 365 -18.02 -17.42 3.67
CA TRP A 365 -16.70 -17.88 3.26
C TRP A 365 -15.65 -17.70 4.38
N GLY A 366 -14.99 -18.80 4.73
CA GLY A 366 -13.73 -18.82 5.49
C GLY A 366 -13.73 -17.98 6.77
N TRP A 367 -12.63 -17.28 7.05
CA TRP A 367 -12.57 -16.37 8.18
C TRP A 367 -13.38 -15.08 7.95
N GLN A 368 -13.60 -14.70 6.68
CA GLN A 368 -14.20 -13.40 6.36
C GLN A 368 -15.70 -13.38 6.69
N GLN A 369 -16.44 -14.48 6.51
CA GLN A 369 -17.87 -14.53 6.81
C GLN A 369 -18.59 -13.29 6.25
N ASN A 370 -19.43 -12.61 7.05
CA ASN A 370 -20.03 -11.30 6.71
C ASN A 370 -19.26 -10.11 7.32
N ARG A 371 -17.93 -10.14 7.24
CA ARG A 371 -17.05 -9.09 7.77
C ARG A 371 -16.50 -8.23 6.65
N ALA A 372 -16.26 -6.96 6.97
CA ALA A 372 -15.68 -5.99 6.07
C ALA A 372 -14.23 -5.76 6.42
N VAL A 373 -13.41 -5.75 5.38
CA VAL A 373 -12.04 -5.26 5.44
C VAL A 373 -12.09 -3.76 5.17
N VAL A 374 -11.82 -2.94 6.20
CA VAL A 374 -11.92 -1.47 6.08
C VAL A 374 -10.98 -0.96 4.98
N GLY A 375 -9.80 -1.57 4.89
CA GLY A 375 -8.81 -1.23 3.87
C GLY A 375 -9.33 -1.41 2.45
N HIS A 376 -10.03 -2.50 2.16
CA HIS A 376 -10.52 -2.79 0.80
C HIS A 376 -11.54 -1.76 0.31
N ASN A 377 -12.37 -1.22 1.21
CA ASN A 377 -13.25 -0.09 0.86
C ASN A 377 -12.42 1.12 0.41
N LEU A 378 -11.40 1.49 1.18
CA LEU A 378 -10.50 2.62 0.85
C LEU A 378 -9.68 2.34 -0.42
N LYS A 379 -9.23 1.10 -0.62
CA LYS A 379 -8.53 0.64 -1.83
C LYS A 379 -9.41 0.76 -3.07
N ILE A 380 -10.71 0.46 -2.97
CA ILE A 380 -11.70 0.67 -4.04
C ILE A 380 -11.78 2.16 -4.38
N ALA A 381 -12.01 3.03 -3.40
CA ALA A 381 -12.11 4.48 -3.63
C ALA A 381 -10.84 5.05 -4.27
N TRP A 382 -9.68 4.66 -3.74
CA TRP A 382 -8.38 5.07 -4.26
C TRP A 382 -8.19 4.68 -5.73
N ASN A 383 -8.43 3.42 -6.09
CA ASN A 383 -8.18 2.94 -7.45
C ASN A 383 -9.25 3.39 -8.45
N LEU A 384 -10.51 3.57 -8.03
CA LEU A 384 -11.53 4.23 -8.86
C LEU A 384 -11.11 5.65 -9.23
N MET A 385 -10.56 6.42 -8.30
CA MET A 385 -10.11 7.79 -8.58
C MET A 385 -8.88 7.83 -9.49
N ARG A 386 -7.94 6.87 -9.37
CA ARG A 386 -6.83 6.73 -10.33
C ARG A 386 -7.36 6.57 -11.75
N PHE A 387 -8.28 5.63 -11.97
CA PHE A 387 -8.79 5.37 -13.32
C PHE A 387 -9.80 6.42 -13.81
N TYR A 388 -10.53 7.08 -12.91
CA TYR A 388 -11.39 8.22 -13.25
C TYR A 388 -10.59 9.34 -13.95
N ALA A 389 -9.31 9.53 -13.59
CA ALA A 389 -8.42 10.49 -14.26
C ALA A 389 -8.15 10.14 -15.74
N GLU A 390 -8.14 8.85 -16.10
CA GLU A 390 -7.97 8.38 -17.48
C GLU A 390 -9.31 8.30 -18.23
N MET A 391 -10.33 7.76 -17.58
CA MET A 391 -11.65 7.46 -18.12
C MET A 391 -12.74 7.87 -17.13
N PRO A 392 -13.20 9.14 -17.17
CA PRO A 392 -14.17 9.64 -16.22
C PRO A 392 -15.55 9.02 -16.47
N LYS A 393 -16.10 8.36 -15.44
CA LYS A 393 -17.50 7.92 -15.37
C LYS A 393 -18.10 8.38 -14.05
N ASP A 394 -19.34 8.87 -14.08
CA ASP A 394 -20.04 9.36 -12.89
C ASP A 394 -20.12 8.30 -11.78
N LYS A 395 -20.34 7.03 -12.15
CA LYS A 395 -20.41 5.92 -11.18
C LYS A 395 -19.11 5.70 -10.40
N TYR A 396 -17.94 6.00 -11.00
CA TYR A 396 -16.64 5.83 -10.34
C TYR A 396 -16.47 6.85 -9.21
N ILE A 397 -16.66 8.13 -9.53
CA ILE A 397 -16.54 9.21 -8.55
C ILE A 397 -17.62 9.10 -7.47
N GLN A 398 -18.87 8.78 -7.83
CA GLN A 398 -19.96 8.62 -6.87
C GLN A 398 -19.67 7.54 -5.82
N ILE A 399 -19.12 6.38 -6.23
CA ILE A 399 -18.75 5.31 -5.29
C ILE A 399 -17.55 5.71 -4.45
N ALA A 400 -16.53 6.34 -5.04
CA ALA A 400 -15.36 6.81 -4.29
C ALA A 400 -15.75 7.83 -3.21
N GLU A 401 -16.58 8.83 -3.54
CA GLU A 401 -17.09 9.83 -2.59
C GLU A 401 -18.01 9.19 -1.52
N LYS A 402 -18.84 8.21 -1.92
CA LYS A 402 -19.70 7.48 -0.98
C LYS A 402 -18.88 6.74 0.07
N ILE A 403 -17.82 6.04 -0.35
CA ILE A 403 -16.88 5.37 0.56
C ILE A 403 -16.18 6.39 1.43
N ALA A 404 -15.63 7.47 0.85
CA ALA A 404 -14.93 8.52 1.60
C ALA A 404 -15.82 9.22 2.64
N THR A 405 -17.13 9.26 2.40
CA THR A 405 -18.09 9.79 3.37
C THR A 405 -18.36 8.82 4.52
N LEU A 406 -18.46 7.51 4.22
CA LEU A 406 -18.84 6.49 5.20
C LEU A 406 -17.69 6.01 6.08
N MET A 407 -16.49 5.83 5.51
CA MET A 407 -15.38 5.18 6.21
C MET A 407 -14.90 5.92 7.46
N PRO A 408 -14.87 7.27 7.54
CA PRO A 408 -14.48 7.96 8.77
C PRO A 408 -15.37 7.67 9.98
N GLU A 409 -16.66 7.43 9.75
CA GLU A 409 -17.56 7.10 10.84
C GLU A 409 -17.46 5.63 11.24
N LYS A 410 -17.19 4.74 10.28
CA LYS A 410 -17.37 3.28 10.45
C LYS A 410 -16.08 2.47 10.59
N GLY A 411 -14.98 2.97 10.06
CA GLY A 411 -13.69 2.26 9.99
C GLY A 411 -12.49 3.04 10.54
N TYR A 412 -12.68 4.30 10.93
CA TYR A 412 -11.62 5.16 11.47
C TYR A 412 -11.70 5.27 13.00
N ASP A 413 -10.55 5.28 13.67
CA ASP A 413 -10.46 5.56 15.10
C ASP A 413 -10.48 7.07 15.34
N ASN A 414 -11.67 7.66 15.48
CA ASN A 414 -11.81 9.11 15.71
C ASN A 414 -11.13 9.61 16.99
N GLN A 415 -10.81 8.74 17.97
CA GLN A 415 -10.09 9.13 19.18
C GLN A 415 -8.57 9.08 19.02
N ARG A 416 -8.06 8.03 18.39
CA ARG A 416 -6.61 7.71 18.36
C ARG A 416 -5.98 7.90 17.00
N PHE A 417 -6.79 8.23 16.00
CA PHE A 417 -6.47 8.22 14.58
C PHE A 417 -6.08 6.83 14.05
N GLY A 418 -6.03 6.73 12.73
CA GLY A 418 -5.74 5.50 11.99
C GLY A 418 -6.96 4.61 11.73
N TRP A 419 -6.81 3.72 10.76
CA TRP A 419 -7.85 2.84 10.25
C TRP A 419 -7.83 1.49 10.96
N TYR A 420 -9.01 0.99 11.34
CA TYR A 420 -9.17 -0.35 11.92
C TYR A 420 -9.01 -1.44 10.87
N ASP A 421 -8.85 -2.67 11.36
CA ASP A 421 -8.62 -3.84 10.52
C ASP A 421 -9.88 -4.41 9.87
N VAL A 422 -10.50 -5.39 10.53
CA VAL A 422 -11.71 -6.06 10.09
C VAL A 422 -12.83 -5.85 11.10
N VAL A 423 -14.01 -5.54 10.60
CA VAL A 423 -15.22 -5.32 11.41
C VAL A 423 -16.42 -6.12 10.89
N GLU A 424 -17.37 -6.43 11.76
CA GLU A 424 -18.65 -7.00 11.36
C GLU A 424 -19.43 -5.99 10.49
N ARG A 425 -19.97 -6.41 9.33
CA ARG A 425 -20.61 -5.51 8.37
C ARG A 425 -21.92 -4.91 8.85
N VAL A 426 -22.61 -5.60 9.74
CA VAL A 426 -23.94 -5.25 10.24
C VAL A 426 -23.88 -5.13 11.76
N LEU A 427 -24.64 -4.19 12.31
CA LEU A 427 -24.80 -4.04 13.75
C LEU A 427 -25.72 -5.13 14.30
N GLY A 428 -25.37 -5.71 15.44
CA GLY A 428 -26.27 -6.56 16.21
C GLY A 428 -27.40 -5.76 16.86
N GLU A 429 -28.31 -6.48 17.53
CA GLU A 429 -29.38 -5.88 18.33
C GLU A 429 -28.79 -4.97 19.42
N ASP A 430 -29.30 -3.74 19.51
CA ASP A 430 -28.85 -2.68 20.44
C ASP A 430 -27.38 -2.25 20.31
N GLU A 431 -26.68 -2.64 19.24
CA GLU A 431 -25.29 -2.26 19.03
C GLU A 431 -25.15 -0.87 18.39
N LYS A 432 -24.19 -0.09 18.92
CA LYS A 432 -23.86 1.25 18.39
C LYS A 432 -22.61 1.25 17.51
N PHE A 433 -21.78 0.22 17.62
CA PHE A 433 -20.49 0.12 16.94
C PHE A 433 -20.39 -1.22 16.25
N HIS A 434 -19.87 -1.21 15.02
CA HIS A 434 -19.46 -2.42 14.33
C HIS A 434 -18.39 -3.13 15.16
N ARG A 435 -18.55 -4.43 15.40
CA ARG A 435 -17.63 -5.19 16.25
C ARG A 435 -16.35 -5.50 15.49
N TYR A 436 -15.22 -5.35 16.16
CA TYR A 436 -13.96 -5.85 15.62
C TYR A 436 -14.03 -7.37 15.49
N ALA A 437 -13.57 -7.91 14.36
CA ALA A 437 -13.55 -9.35 14.16
C ALA A 437 -12.66 -10.06 15.19
N TRP A 438 -11.55 -9.43 15.57
CA TRP A 438 -10.59 -9.99 16.53
C TRP A 438 -10.04 -8.96 17.51
N HIS A 439 -9.77 -7.73 17.06
CA HIS A 439 -9.06 -6.72 17.83
C HIS A 439 -9.19 -5.32 17.23
N ASP A 440 -8.81 -4.30 18.00
CA ASP A 440 -8.75 -2.89 17.58
C ASP A 440 -7.37 -2.45 17.07
N ARG A 441 -6.44 -3.39 16.89
CA ARG A 441 -5.10 -3.15 16.31
C ARG A 441 -5.24 -2.61 14.87
N LYS A 442 -4.18 -1.95 14.43
CA LYS A 442 -4.11 -1.28 13.14
C LYS A 442 -2.95 -1.84 12.33
N ALA A 443 -3.26 -2.31 11.12
CA ALA A 443 -2.28 -2.88 10.20
C ALA A 443 -1.70 -1.84 9.26
N TRP A 444 -0.41 -1.97 8.97
CA TRP A 444 0.37 -1.03 8.16
C TRP A 444 -0.21 -0.84 6.76
N TRP A 445 -0.67 -1.92 6.13
CA TRP A 445 -1.18 -1.93 4.75
C TRP A 445 -2.53 -1.23 4.63
N GLN A 446 -3.35 -1.23 5.69
CA GLN A 446 -4.60 -0.48 5.69
C GLN A 446 -4.39 1.00 5.95
N GLN A 447 -3.34 1.35 6.71
CA GLN A 447 -2.97 2.75 6.86
C GLN A 447 -2.56 3.34 5.52
N GLU A 448 -1.79 2.60 4.72
CA GLU A 448 -1.49 3.00 3.34
C GLU A 448 -2.76 3.25 2.54
N GLN A 449 -3.68 2.28 2.49
CA GLN A 449 -4.88 2.40 1.66
C GLN A 449 -5.74 3.61 2.07
N GLY A 450 -5.86 3.87 3.36
CA GLY A 450 -6.52 5.09 3.85
C GLY A 450 -5.79 6.36 3.45
N ILE A 451 -4.47 6.43 3.67
CA ILE A 451 -3.67 7.62 3.30
C ILE A 451 -3.78 7.89 1.79
N LEU A 452 -3.56 6.89 0.95
CA LEU A 452 -3.58 7.05 -0.51
C LEU A 452 -4.98 7.37 -1.04
N ALA A 453 -6.06 6.79 -0.47
CA ALA A 453 -7.42 7.13 -0.83
C ALA A 453 -7.73 8.61 -0.58
N TYR A 454 -7.39 9.14 0.60
CA TYR A 454 -7.67 10.53 0.91
C TYR A 454 -6.72 11.51 0.21
N LEU A 455 -5.47 11.14 -0.03
CA LEU A 455 -4.55 11.96 -0.84
C LEU A 455 -5.03 12.09 -2.29
N ILE A 456 -5.46 11.00 -2.92
CA ILE A 456 -5.95 11.08 -4.31
C ILE A 456 -7.26 11.86 -4.39
N LEU A 457 -8.18 11.65 -3.44
CA LEU A 457 -9.44 12.39 -3.36
C LEU A 457 -9.19 13.89 -3.17
N GLN A 458 -8.29 14.28 -2.26
CA GLN A 458 -7.87 15.66 -2.08
C GLN A 458 -7.26 16.24 -3.36
N GLY A 459 -6.45 15.44 -4.09
CA GLY A 459 -5.84 15.87 -5.34
C GLY A 459 -6.84 16.13 -6.46
N HIS A 460 -7.95 15.39 -6.50
CA HIS A 460 -9.05 15.58 -7.47
C HIS A 460 -10.05 16.64 -7.04
N LEU A 461 -10.37 16.72 -5.75
CA LEU A 461 -11.45 17.51 -5.15
C LEU A 461 -10.92 18.36 -3.98
N PRO A 462 -10.02 19.33 -4.24
CA PRO A 462 -9.30 20.07 -3.20
C PRO A 462 -10.20 20.98 -2.34
N GLU A 463 -11.41 21.30 -2.81
CA GLU A 463 -12.41 22.08 -2.08
C GLU A 463 -13.03 21.31 -0.90
N ASN A 464 -13.00 19.98 -0.92
CA ASN A 464 -13.51 19.16 0.17
C ASN A 464 -12.47 19.02 1.29
N LYS A 465 -12.64 19.83 2.34
CA LYS A 465 -11.69 19.90 3.47
C LYS A 465 -11.61 18.61 4.30
N GLU A 466 -12.65 17.77 4.29
CA GLU A 466 -12.60 16.49 5.00
C GLU A 466 -11.57 15.56 4.38
N TYR A 467 -11.33 15.64 3.07
CA TYR A 467 -10.31 14.81 2.43
C TYR A 467 -8.90 15.16 2.89
N LYS A 468 -8.60 16.46 2.96
CA LYS A 468 -7.34 16.94 3.55
C LYS A 468 -7.21 16.53 5.02
N LYS A 469 -8.29 16.66 5.79
CA LYS A 469 -8.30 16.28 7.21
C LYS A 469 -7.92 14.81 7.38
N TYR A 470 -8.61 13.89 6.70
CA TYR A 470 -8.36 12.47 6.87
C TYR A 470 -7.05 11.99 6.23
N SER A 471 -6.57 12.64 5.16
CA SER A 471 -5.20 12.38 4.67
C SER A 471 -4.16 12.79 5.70
N ASP A 472 -4.33 13.97 6.32
CA ASP A 472 -3.37 14.51 7.28
C ASP A 472 -3.35 13.72 8.59
N GLU A 473 -4.52 13.44 9.16
CA GLU A 473 -4.63 12.66 10.41
C GLU A 473 -4.07 11.24 10.23
N SER A 474 -4.35 10.59 9.09
CA SER A 474 -3.86 9.24 8.79
C SER A 474 -2.35 9.22 8.59
N ALA A 475 -1.80 10.15 7.80
CA ALA A 475 -0.37 10.23 7.55
C ALA A 475 0.40 10.62 8.82
N ALA A 476 -0.14 11.50 9.66
CA ALA A 476 0.44 11.84 10.95
C ALA A 476 0.50 10.63 11.88
N TYR A 477 -0.59 9.85 11.96
CA TYR A 477 -0.63 8.62 12.78
C TYR A 477 0.40 7.60 12.31
N TYR A 478 0.46 7.33 11.00
CA TYR A 478 1.43 6.40 10.43
C TYR A 478 2.88 6.79 10.76
N ASN A 479 3.26 8.05 10.50
CA ASN A 479 4.61 8.53 10.75
C ASN A 479 4.96 8.64 12.25
N ALA A 480 3.95 8.74 13.12
CA ALA A 480 4.17 8.74 14.56
C ALA A 480 4.45 7.34 15.12
N PHE A 481 3.78 6.29 14.61
CA PHE A 481 3.70 5.00 15.31
C PHE A 481 4.16 3.77 14.52
N PHE A 482 4.18 3.79 13.19
CA PHE A 482 4.55 2.60 12.40
C PHE A 482 6.03 2.49 12.09
N LEU A 483 6.76 3.62 12.09
CA LEU A 483 8.18 3.63 11.74
C LEU A 483 9.04 3.03 12.85
N ASP A 484 9.79 1.99 12.52
CA ASP A 484 10.73 1.36 13.45
C ASP A 484 12.10 2.01 13.32
N ASN A 485 12.33 3.04 14.15
CA ASN A 485 13.58 3.79 14.14
C ASN A 485 14.78 3.04 14.77
N ASN A 486 14.56 1.85 15.34
CA ASN A 486 15.64 1.06 15.92
C ASN A 486 16.18 0.04 14.92
N ASP A 487 15.30 -0.79 14.35
CA ASP A 487 15.69 -1.90 13.47
C ASP A 487 15.49 -1.58 11.98
N GLY A 488 14.70 -0.55 11.65
CA GLY A 488 14.38 -0.13 10.29
C GLY A 488 13.06 -0.72 9.76
N GLY A 489 12.61 -0.20 8.62
CA GLY A 489 11.30 -0.54 8.05
C GLY A 489 10.13 -0.10 8.95
N VAL A 490 9.01 -0.81 8.86
CA VAL A 490 7.81 -0.52 9.64
C VAL A 490 7.36 -1.70 10.49
N TYR A 491 6.57 -1.44 11.53
CA TYR A 491 5.88 -2.49 12.26
C TYR A 491 4.72 -3.04 11.43
N PHE A 492 4.45 -4.34 11.56
CA PHE A 492 3.30 -4.99 10.93
C PHE A 492 2.01 -4.42 11.56
N ASN A 493 1.86 -4.55 12.87
CA ASN A 493 0.71 -4.03 13.61
C ASN A 493 1.13 -3.10 14.75
N VAL A 494 0.30 -2.10 15.02
CA VAL A 494 0.30 -1.37 16.29
C VAL A 494 -1.02 -1.61 17.02
N LEU A 495 -1.00 -1.59 18.34
CA LEU A 495 -2.22 -1.49 19.14
C LEU A 495 -2.97 -0.18 18.81
N ALA A 496 -4.25 -0.08 19.15
CA ALA A 496 -5.04 1.12 18.85
C ALA A 496 -4.39 2.43 19.34
N ASN A 497 -3.64 2.37 20.45
CA ASN A 497 -2.91 3.49 21.05
C ASN A 497 -1.51 3.76 20.46
N GLY A 498 -1.12 3.08 19.38
CA GLY A 498 0.14 3.28 18.67
C GLY A 498 1.34 2.49 19.21
N VAL A 499 1.17 1.66 20.25
CA VAL A 499 2.25 0.79 20.74
C VAL A 499 2.49 -0.37 19.75
N PRO A 500 3.74 -0.65 19.34
CA PRO A 500 4.03 -1.78 18.45
C PRO A 500 3.53 -3.12 19.00
N TYR A 501 2.86 -3.91 18.16
CA TYR A 501 2.41 -5.25 18.51
C TYR A 501 3.42 -6.29 18.01
N LEU A 502 4.12 -6.95 18.92
CA LEU A 502 5.28 -7.80 18.60
C LEU A 502 5.10 -9.28 19.02
N MET A 503 3.91 -9.84 18.79
CA MET A 503 3.62 -11.25 19.07
C MET A 503 3.45 -12.08 17.80
N GLY A 504 3.71 -13.39 17.90
CA GLY A 504 3.46 -14.33 16.81
C GLY A 504 4.21 -14.00 15.52
N THR A 505 3.52 -14.11 14.39
CA THR A 505 4.03 -13.77 13.04
C THR A 505 3.96 -12.27 12.76
N GLU A 506 3.18 -11.51 13.52
CA GLU A 506 2.95 -10.06 13.35
C GLU A 506 4.11 -9.21 13.92
N ARG A 507 5.19 -9.84 14.40
CA ARG A 507 6.43 -9.15 14.79
C ARG A 507 7.47 -9.09 13.67
N TYR A 508 7.23 -9.81 12.58
CA TYR A 508 8.22 -10.02 11.53
C TYR A 508 8.27 -8.82 10.57
N LYS A 509 9.47 -8.55 10.03
CA LYS A 509 9.70 -7.56 8.97
C LYS A 509 9.46 -8.14 7.58
N GLY A 510 9.46 -9.47 7.48
CA GLY A 510 9.14 -10.22 6.28
C GLY A 510 8.29 -11.41 6.66
N SER A 511 7.21 -11.62 5.94
CA SER A 511 6.33 -12.78 6.07
C SER A 511 5.60 -13.00 4.75
N HIS A 512 4.76 -14.02 4.70
CA HIS A 512 3.84 -14.21 3.58
C HIS A 512 3.05 -12.91 3.24
N SER A 513 2.57 -12.21 4.25
CA SER A 513 1.77 -11.00 4.06
C SER A 513 2.59 -9.72 3.88
N MET A 514 3.91 -9.73 4.15
CA MET A 514 4.72 -8.51 4.22
C MET A 514 6.08 -8.69 3.54
N SER A 515 6.32 -7.93 2.47
CA SER A 515 7.64 -7.87 1.82
C SER A 515 7.86 -6.56 1.06
N ALA A 516 8.22 -5.49 1.81
CA ALA A 516 8.50 -4.12 1.36
C ALA A 516 7.39 -3.35 0.61
N TYR A 517 6.47 -4.04 -0.08
CA TYR A 517 5.49 -3.52 -1.03
C TYR A 517 4.68 -2.33 -0.46
N HIS A 518 3.75 -2.57 0.46
CA HIS A 518 2.82 -1.54 0.95
C HIS A 518 3.53 -0.31 1.57
N SER A 519 4.66 -0.50 2.24
CA SER A 519 5.40 0.63 2.81
C SER A 519 6.15 1.45 1.75
N THR A 520 6.62 0.80 0.69
CA THR A 520 7.30 1.49 -0.43
C THR A 520 6.31 2.10 -1.41
N GLU A 521 5.17 1.45 -1.67
CA GLU A 521 4.05 1.96 -2.46
C GLU A 521 3.45 3.22 -1.81
N LEU A 522 3.18 3.17 -0.50
CA LEU A 522 2.78 4.35 0.27
C LEU A 522 3.74 5.53 0.05
N CYS A 523 5.05 5.30 0.19
CA CYS A 523 6.04 6.37 0.01
C CYS A 523 6.07 6.86 -1.44
N PHE A 524 6.02 5.95 -2.42
CA PHE A 524 6.06 6.28 -3.84
C PHE A 524 4.87 7.17 -4.22
N LEU A 525 3.65 6.72 -3.92
CA LEU A 525 2.44 7.41 -4.31
C LEU A 525 2.14 8.63 -3.44
N SER A 526 2.54 8.64 -2.15
CA SER A 526 2.47 9.86 -1.36
C SER A 526 3.37 10.96 -1.94
N THR A 527 4.56 10.61 -2.42
CA THR A 527 5.43 11.58 -3.13
C THR A 527 4.71 12.12 -4.37
N VAL A 528 4.15 11.24 -5.21
CA VAL A 528 3.44 11.61 -6.43
C VAL A 528 2.25 12.53 -6.13
N TYR A 529 1.35 12.14 -5.21
CA TYR A 529 0.13 12.90 -4.93
C TYR A 529 0.42 14.20 -4.19
N ILE A 530 1.29 14.17 -3.18
CA ILE A 530 1.63 15.37 -2.41
C ILE A 530 2.35 16.36 -3.29
N ASP A 531 3.42 15.98 -4.00
CA ASP A 531 4.20 16.94 -4.75
C ASP A 531 3.48 17.37 -6.03
N LEU A 532 2.92 16.46 -6.83
CA LEU A 532 2.33 16.83 -8.13
C LEU A 532 0.89 17.34 -8.04
N MET A 533 0.05 16.78 -7.16
CA MET A 533 -1.36 17.13 -7.10
C MET A 533 -1.66 18.20 -6.05
N ILE A 534 -1.07 18.12 -4.85
CA ILE A 534 -1.47 18.92 -3.69
C ILE A 534 -0.58 20.16 -3.49
N LYS A 535 0.74 19.97 -3.35
CA LYS A 535 1.73 21.03 -3.06
C LYS A 535 2.29 21.69 -4.31
N LYS A 536 2.02 21.12 -5.48
CA LYS A 536 2.42 21.63 -6.79
C LYS A 536 3.93 21.88 -6.91
N ARG A 537 4.74 20.87 -6.58
CA ARG A 537 6.21 20.85 -6.64
C ARG A 537 6.69 19.94 -7.77
N PRO A 538 7.84 20.26 -8.41
CA PRO A 538 8.48 19.35 -9.37
C PRO A 538 8.97 18.06 -8.71
N LEU A 539 8.99 16.97 -9.48
CA LEU A 539 9.46 15.66 -9.07
C LEU A 539 10.46 15.10 -10.09
N ASP A 540 11.60 14.62 -9.60
CA ASP A 540 12.58 13.88 -10.39
C ASP A 540 12.25 12.39 -10.41
N LEU A 541 12.24 11.79 -11.60
CA LEU A 541 12.02 10.37 -11.85
C LEU A 541 13.21 9.78 -12.62
N PHE A 542 13.63 8.58 -12.23
CA PHE A 542 14.81 7.91 -12.78
C PHE A 542 14.45 6.61 -13.49
N PHE A 543 15.06 6.40 -14.66
CA PHE A 543 14.91 5.22 -15.50
C PHE A 543 16.28 4.74 -15.99
N LYS A 544 16.42 3.44 -16.31
CA LYS A 544 17.65 2.89 -16.90
C LYS A 544 17.35 1.92 -18.04
N PRO A 545 16.79 2.40 -19.18
CA PRO A 545 16.39 1.55 -20.28
C PRO A 545 17.53 0.69 -20.83
N LEU A 546 17.21 -0.57 -21.13
CA LEU A 546 18.02 -1.44 -21.96
C LEU A 546 18.05 -0.93 -23.41
N PRO A 547 19.15 -1.19 -24.15
CA PRO A 547 19.19 -0.99 -25.60
C PRO A 547 17.97 -1.61 -26.28
N ASN A 548 17.19 -0.81 -27.00
CA ASN A 548 15.98 -1.23 -27.71
C ASN A 548 14.93 -1.95 -26.83
N GLY A 549 14.92 -1.72 -25.51
CA GLY A 549 13.96 -2.37 -24.62
C GLY A 549 12.52 -1.93 -24.88
N PHE A 550 12.29 -0.63 -25.00
CA PHE A 550 10.97 -0.10 -25.31
C PHE A 550 10.67 -0.11 -26.81
N LYS A 551 9.44 -0.49 -27.14
CA LYS A 551 8.89 -0.40 -28.50
C LYS A 551 9.06 1.03 -29.03
N ASN A 552 9.57 1.16 -30.27
CA ASN A 552 9.88 2.44 -30.90
C ASN A 552 10.84 3.36 -30.11
N ARG A 553 11.58 2.81 -29.13
CA ARG A 553 12.44 3.58 -28.21
C ARG A 553 11.67 4.69 -27.46
N GLN A 554 10.37 4.53 -27.25
CA GLN A 554 9.55 5.51 -26.54
C GLN A 554 9.43 5.12 -25.07
N LEU A 555 10.04 5.92 -24.20
CA LEU A 555 9.90 5.79 -22.75
C LEU A 555 8.72 6.64 -22.27
N ARG A 556 7.74 6.02 -21.61
CA ARG A 556 6.64 6.72 -20.93
C ARG A 556 7.02 7.00 -19.48
N VAL A 557 6.88 8.25 -19.03
CA VAL A 557 7.46 8.70 -17.76
C VAL A 557 6.42 9.16 -16.73
N GLU A 558 5.14 9.08 -17.07
CA GLU A 558 4.05 9.37 -16.13
C GLU A 558 4.15 8.43 -14.91
N PRO A 559 4.26 8.96 -13.66
CA PRO A 559 4.56 8.14 -12.49
C PRO A 559 3.37 7.30 -12.02
N ASP A 560 2.16 7.83 -12.13
CA ASP A 560 0.87 7.19 -11.86
C ASP A 560 -0.20 7.81 -12.78
N ILE A 561 -1.40 7.23 -12.90
CA ILE A 561 -2.49 7.84 -13.66
C ILE A 561 -2.97 9.12 -12.95
N LEU A 562 -2.62 10.29 -13.50
CA LEU A 562 -3.01 11.59 -12.97
C LEU A 562 -4.05 12.28 -13.88
N PRO A 563 -4.78 13.31 -13.39
CA PRO A 563 -5.71 14.06 -14.24
C PRO A 563 -5.02 14.55 -15.51
N LYS A 564 -5.62 14.28 -16.67
CA LYS A 564 -5.01 14.59 -17.96
C LYS A 564 -4.61 16.06 -18.05
N GLY A 565 -3.34 16.27 -18.41
CA GLY A 565 -2.75 17.59 -18.53
C GLY A 565 -2.40 18.28 -17.21
N SER A 566 -2.50 17.61 -16.07
CA SER A 566 -2.13 18.20 -14.76
C SER A 566 -0.63 18.38 -14.55
N ILE A 567 0.20 17.60 -15.25
CA ILE A 567 1.66 17.66 -15.20
C ILE A 567 2.27 17.69 -16.62
N LYS A 568 3.55 18.07 -16.70
CA LYS A 568 4.37 18.00 -17.91
C LYS A 568 5.83 17.71 -17.57
N ILE A 569 6.61 17.25 -18.56
CA ILE A 569 8.08 17.22 -18.45
C ILE A 569 8.61 18.66 -18.57
N ILE A 570 9.45 19.08 -17.63
CA ILE A 570 10.14 20.38 -17.67
C ILE A 570 11.63 20.26 -17.99
N SER A 571 12.23 19.09 -17.75
CA SER A 571 13.61 18.79 -18.15
C SER A 571 13.84 17.28 -18.25
N CYS A 572 14.74 16.89 -19.15
CA CYS A 572 15.24 15.52 -19.28
C CYS A 572 16.76 15.55 -19.38
N GLU A 573 17.41 14.60 -18.72
CA GLU A 573 18.83 14.32 -18.82
C GLU A 573 19.03 12.86 -19.20
N ILE A 574 19.98 12.60 -20.11
CA ILE A 574 20.48 11.26 -20.43
C ILE A 574 21.97 11.24 -20.13
N ASP A 575 22.39 10.31 -19.25
CA ASP A 575 23.77 10.17 -18.76
C ASP A 575 24.34 11.48 -18.20
N GLY A 576 23.48 12.26 -17.53
CA GLY A 576 23.82 13.56 -16.93
C GLY A 576 23.95 14.71 -17.93
N GLN A 577 23.63 14.49 -19.20
CA GLN A 577 23.61 15.53 -20.24
C GLN A 577 22.18 15.92 -20.56
N LYS A 578 21.95 17.22 -20.79
CA LYS A 578 20.64 17.75 -21.19
C LYS A 578 20.14 17.06 -22.46
N TYR A 579 18.88 16.66 -22.46
CA TYR A 579 18.23 15.99 -23.58
C TYR A 579 16.88 16.65 -23.89
N GLU A 580 16.59 16.90 -25.17
CA GLU A 580 15.45 17.74 -25.59
C GLU A 580 14.39 16.97 -26.41
N ASN A 581 14.67 15.73 -26.81
CA ASN A 581 13.74 14.95 -27.64
C ASN A 581 12.70 14.23 -26.76
N PHE A 582 11.81 15.01 -26.15
CA PHE A 582 10.72 14.52 -25.34
C PHE A 582 9.43 15.27 -25.67
N ASP A 583 8.29 14.60 -25.54
CA ASP A 583 6.98 15.23 -25.56
C ASP A 583 6.62 15.63 -24.13
N ALA A 584 6.68 16.93 -23.86
CA ALA A 584 6.42 17.48 -22.54
C ALA A 584 5.00 17.20 -22.05
N GLU A 585 4.02 17.29 -22.96
CA GLU A 585 2.60 17.19 -22.65
C GLU A 585 2.13 15.73 -22.68
N GLY A 586 2.66 14.93 -23.61
CA GLY A 586 2.41 13.50 -23.73
C GLY A 586 3.20 12.63 -22.74
N LEU A 587 4.07 13.24 -21.91
CA LEU A 587 4.89 12.54 -20.91
C LEU A 587 5.70 11.37 -21.49
N THR A 588 6.34 11.61 -22.64
CA THR A 588 7.22 10.60 -23.26
C THR A 588 8.58 11.16 -23.61
N VAL A 589 9.62 10.33 -23.51
CA VAL A 589 10.98 10.62 -23.95
C VAL A 589 11.30 9.69 -25.12
N GLN A 590 11.69 10.25 -26.26
CA GLN A 590 12.17 9.47 -27.38
C GLN A 590 13.64 9.13 -27.14
N LEU A 591 13.94 7.89 -26.76
CA LEU A 591 15.32 7.49 -26.45
C LEU A 591 16.18 7.50 -27.72
N PRO A 592 17.44 7.95 -27.63
CA PRO A 592 18.40 7.84 -28.72
C PRO A 592 18.71 6.36 -29.01
N GLU A 593 19.18 6.09 -30.22
CA GLU A 593 19.77 4.80 -30.53
C GLU A 593 21.05 4.63 -29.70
N SER A 594 21.18 3.47 -29.03
CA SER A 594 22.31 3.17 -28.18
C SER A 594 22.54 1.66 -28.13
N SER A 595 23.81 1.25 -28.09
CA SER A 595 24.22 -0.12 -27.83
C SER A 595 24.45 -0.41 -26.34
N SER A 596 24.42 0.62 -25.49
CA SER A 596 24.53 0.53 -24.03
C SER A 596 23.28 1.05 -23.33
N ARG A 597 23.10 0.66 -22.06
CA ARG A 597 22.04 1.23 -21.21
C ARG A 597 22.20 2.75 -21.10
N LEU A 598 21.06 3.44 -21.00
CA LEU A 598 20.99 4.89 -20.82
C LEU A 598 20.50 5.18 -19.40
N LYS A 599 21.15 6.10 -18.66
CA LYS A 599 20.59 6.61 -17.41
C LYS A 599 19.74 7.84 -17.71
N VAL A 600 18.43 7.72 -17.57
CA VAL A 600 17.49 8.80 -17.86
C VAL A 600 16.99 9.40 -16.55
N LYS A 601 17.12 10.71 -16.40
CA LYS A 601 16.49 11.48 -15.31
C LYS A 601 15.49 12.43 -15.96
N VAL A 602 14.23 12.37 -15.52
CA VAL A 602 13.18 13.26 -16.00
C VAL A 602 12.59 14.03 -14.84
N THR A 603 12.52 15.35 -14.98
CA THR A 603 11.80 16.20 -14.03
C THR A 603 10.43 16.50 -14.58
N VAL A 604 9.40 16.03 -13.90
CA VAL A 604 8.00 16.41 -14.16
C VAL A 604 7.58 17.50 -13.20
N ALA A 605 6.68 18.38 -13.63
CA ALA A 605 6.11 19.42 -12.78
C ALA A 605 4.63 19.63 -13.10
N PRO A 606 3.85 20.10 -12.11
CA PRO A 606 2.47 20.53 -12.35
C PRO A 606 2.40 21.67 -13.37
N LYS A 607 1.29 21.75 -14.09
CA LYS A 607 1.01 22.85 -15.02
C LYS A 607 0.42 24.07 -14.36
#